data_AF-A0A2U9T183-F1
#
_entry.id   AF-A0A2U9T183-F1
#
_cell.length_a   1.000
_cell.length_b   1.000
_cell.length_c   1.000
_cell.angle_alpha   90.00
_cell.angle_beta   90.00
_cell.angle_gamma   90.00
#
_symmetry.space_group_name_H-M   'P 1'
#
loop_
_entity.id
_entity.type
_entity.pdbx_description
1 polymer ?
#
loop_
_entity_poly.entity_id
_entity_poly.type
_entity_poly.pdbx_seq_one_letter_code
_entity_poly.pdbx_strand_id
1 'polypeptide(L)'
;MKENCLKLPFEWQIGLRYARGGRRSAGDGFVSFIAGAAMAGIALGVAALIVVLSVMNGFRTEVRDRMLSVLAHVEIFSPSGALPDWRLTAHESLQNPAVRAVAPYVDAQALLTNAGSVTGVALRGSITKIFAIQGMTIGLAGTLAGVALGCAIAVSIPWVLPAIEQLLGIRFLTPSVYFLSSLPSKLAAIDVIEIAAAAFLMSCVATLYPSWRAARVRPAEALRDE
;
A
#
# COMPACT_ATOMS: atom_id res chain seq x y z
N MET A 1 45.80 -7.43 20.04
CA MET A 1 44.44 -6.89 20.27
C MET A 1 44.49 -5.37 20.22
N LYS A 2 44.30 -4.76 19.03
CA LYS A 2 43.95 -3.34 18.90
C LYS A 2 42.95 -3.23 17.76
N GLU A 3 41.78 -2.73 18.13
CA GLU A 3 40.56 -2.68 17.33
C GLU A 3 40.74 -1.74 16.14
N ASN A 4 40.40 -2.22 14.93
CA ASN A 4 40.26 -1.40 13.73
C ASN A 4 39.00 -0.53 13.89
N CYS A 5 39.15 0.61 14.56
CA CYS A 5 38.16 1.67 14.53
C CYS A 5 38.21 2.33 13.13
N LEU A 6 37.13 2.19 12.35
CA LEU A 6 37.01 2.75 11.00
C LEU A 6 37.41 4.24 10.98
N LYS A 7 38.58 4.56 10.42
CA LYS A 7 38.94 5.94 10.07
C LYS A 7 38.08 6.37 8.89
N LEU A 8 36.90 6.92 9.18
CA LEU A 8 36.06 7.57 8.17
C LEU A 8 36.88 8.67 7.48
N PRO A 9 36.80 8.81 6.14
CA PRO A 9 37.50 9.85 5.39
C PRO A 9 37.17 11.24 5.93
N PHE A 10 38.14 12.16 5.86
CA PHE A 10 38.08 13.48 6.48
C PHE A 10 36.84 14.31 6.02
N GLU A 11 36.46 14.18 4.75
CA GLU A 11 35.26 14.83 4.19
C GLU A 11 33.97 14.43 4.91
N TRP A 12 33.82 13.15 5.27
CA TRP A 12 32.66 12.66 6.01
C TRP A 12 32.63 13.21 7.44
N GLN A 13 33.80 13.37 8.07
CA GLN A 13 33.90 13.95 9.42
C GLN A 13 33.52 15.44 9.43
N ILE A 14 33.87 16.19 8.38
CA ILE A 14 33.43 17.58 8.19
C ILE A 14 31.92 17.64 7.98
N GLY A 15 31.39 16.81 7.07
CA GLY A 15 29.95 16.73 6.79
C GLY A 15 29.13 16.38 8.03
N LEU A 16 29.56 15.38 8.82
CA LEU A 16 28.87 14.97 10.04
C LEU A 16 28.92 16.06 11.13
N ARG A 17 30.00 16.84 11.21
CA ARG A 17 30.12 17.98 12.12
C ARG A 17 29.18 19.11 11.73
N TYR A 18 29.02 19.38 10.43
CA TYR A 18 28.08 20.40 9.96
C TYR A 18 26.62 19.96 10.16
N ALA A 19 26.30 18.70 9.86
CA ALA A 19 24.96 18.13 10.06
C ALA A 19 24.56 18.06 11.55
N ARG A 20 25.52 17.78 12.45
CA ARG A 20 25.28 17.63 13.89
C ARG A 20 25.50 18.93 14.68
N GLY A 21 26.09 19.95 14.07
CA GLY A 21 26.57 21.19 14.71
C GLY A 21 25.66 22.41 14.56
N GLY A 22 24.38 22.24 14.19
CA GLY A 22 23.44 23.32 13.89
C GLY A 22 22.95 24.16 15.08
N ARG A 23 23.83 24.65 15.98
CA ARG A 23 23.39 25.45 17.14
C ARG A 23 24.09 26.79 17.39
N ARG A 24 25.04 27.27 16.56
CA ARG A 24 25.79 28.50 16.92
C ARG A 24 26.23 29.42 15.76
N SER A 25 25.40 29.62 14.73
CA SER A 25 25.62 30.75 13.81
C SER A 25 24.30 31.49 13.57
N ALA A 26 24.31 32.77 13.93
CA ALA A 26 23.15 33.64 14.15
C ALA A 26 22.37 34.06 12.87
N GLY A 27 22.40 33.23 11.81
CA GLY A 27 21.70 33.48 10.55
C GLY A 27 21.07 32.25 9.86
N ASP A 28 21.29 31.03 10.38
CA ASP A 28 20.99 29.76 9.68
C ASP A 28 19.65 29.10 10.06
N GLY A 29 18.77 29.79 10.79
CA GLY A 29 17.52 29.22 11.32
C GLY A 29 16.61 28.58 10.26
N PHE A 30 16.57 29.16 9.06
CA PHE A 30 15.78 28.63 7.94
C PHE A 30 16.33 27.31 7.39
N VAL A 31 17.66 27.24 7.22
CA VAL A 31 18.33 26.05 6.67
C VAL A 31 18.19 24.89 7.64
N SER A 32 18.35 25.14 8.95
CA SER A 32 18.15 24.11 9.98
C SER A 32 16.68 23.67 10.10
N PHE A 33 15.71 24.55 9.87
CA PHE A 33 14.29 24.22 9.88
C PHE A 33 13.89 23.36 8.67
N ILE A 34 14.30 23.75 7.46
CA ILE A 34 14.05 22.98 6.23
C ILE A 34 14.66 21.58 6.36
N ALA A 35 15.92 21.49 6.82
CA ALA A 35 16.58 20.21 7.02
C ALA A 35 15.83 19.34 8.03
N GLY A 36 15.35 19.92 9.15
CA GLY A 36 14.54 19.23 10.15
C GLY A 36 13.20 18.72 9.59
N ALA A 37 12.47 19.58 8.87
CA ALA A 37 11.19 19.24 8.26
C ALA A 37 11.34 18.16 7.18
N ALA A 38 12.38 18.25 6.34
CA ALA A 38 12.69 17.25 5.33
C ALA A 38 13.05 15.89 5.95
N MET A 39 13.91 15.87 6.98
CA MET A 39 14.25 14.63 7.69
C MET A 39 13.02 13.97 8.33
N ALA A 40 12.15 14.76 8.97
CA ALA A 40 10.91 14.25 9.54
C ALA A 40 9.96 13.68 8.47
N GLY A 41 9.83 14.36 7.33
CA GLY A 41 9.02 13.90 6.20
C GLY A 41 9.54 12.57 5.63
N ILE A 42 10.85 12.45 5.43
CA ILE A 42 11.47 11.20 4.96
C ILE A 42 11.26 10.09 6.00
N ALA A 43 11.48 10.36 7.28
CA ALA A 43 11.28 9.38 8.36
C ALA A 43 9.84 8.86 8.39
N LEU A 44 8.84 9.75 8.31
CA LEU A 44 7.43 9.36 8.24
C LEU A 44 7.11 8.57 6.97
N GLY A 45 7.66 8.96 5.82
CA GLY A 45 7.47 8.25 4.55
C GLY A 45 8.04 6.83 4.57
N VAL A 46 9.26 6.66 5.07
CA VAL A 46 9.90 5.35 5.23
C VAL A 46 9.14 4.49 6.22
N ALA A 47 8.72 5.05 7.37
CA ALA A 47 7.91 4.33 8.35
C ALA A 47 6.59 3.82 7.75
N ALA A 48 5.88 4.66 6.99
CA ALA A 48 4.65 4.28 6.31
C ALA A 48 4.88 3.14 5.30
N LEU A 49 5.94 3.23 4.48
CA LEU A 49 6.30 2.18 3.53
C LEU A 49 6.61 0.85 4.23
N ILE A 50 7.36 0.88 5.34
CA ILE A 50 7.67 -0.33 6.12
C ILE A 50 6.38 -0.95 6.69
N VAL A 51 5.47 -0.14 7.24
CA VAL A 51 4.18 -0.64 7.75
C VAL A 51 3.38 -1.32 6.64
N VAL A 52 3.27 -0.68 5.46
CA VAL A 52 2.54 -1.24 4.32
C VAL A 52 3.17 -2.55 3.85
N LEU A 53 4.50 -2.59 3.70
CA LEU A 53 5.22 -3.80 3.32
C LEU A 53 5.04 -4.92 4.34
N SER A 54 5.06 -4.59 5.63
CA SER A 54 4.85 -5.55 6.72
C SER A 54 3.44 -6.15 6.67
N VAL A 55 2.41 -5.32 6.50
CA VAL A 55 1.02 -5.76 6.34
C VAL A 55 0.88 -6.65 5.10
N MET A 56 1.47 -6.26 3.97
CA MET A 56 1.42 -7.05 2.73
C MET A 56 2.15 -8.38 2.86
N ASN A 57 3.29 -8.42 3.53
CA ASN A 57 4.03 -9.65 3.80
C ASN A 57 3.23 -10.59 4.71
N GLY A 58 2.68 -10.08 5.82
CA GLY A 58 1.85 -10.88 6.73
C GLY A 58 0.58 -11.40 6.06
N PHE A 59 -0.07 -10.55 5.27
CA PHE A 59 -1.24 -10.92 4.50
C PHE A 59 -0.93 -11.96 3.42
N ARG A 60 0.24 -11.88 2.77
CA ARG A 60 0.68 -12.88 1.79
C ARG A 60 0.83 -14.26 2.44
N THR A 61 1.33 -14.33 3.67
CA THR A 61 1.42 -15.57 4.45
C THR A 61 0.04 -16.08 4.83
N GLU A 62 -0.85 -15.23 5.34
CA GLU A 62 -2.21 -15.62 5.71
C GLU A 62 -3.01 -16.12 4.50
N VAL A 63 -2.87 -15.49 3.34
CA VAL A 63 -3.51 -15.95 2.11
C VAL A 63 -2.87 -17.22 1.59
N ARG A 64 -1.55 -17.36 1.66
CA ARG A 64 -0.88 -18.62 1.30
C ARG A 64 -1.39 -19.76 2.17
N ASP A 65 -1.44 -19.57 3.48
CA ASP A 65 -1.89 -20.59 4.43
C ASP A 65 -3.39 -20.86 4.31
N ARG A 66 -4.21 -19.84 4.02
CA ARG A 66 -5.62 -20.05 3.66
C ARG A 66 -5.79 -20.72 2.31
N MET A 67 -4.93 -20.46 1.32
CA MET A 67 -4.94 -21.17 0.05
C MET A 67 -4.56 -22.65 0.24
N LEU A 68 -3.62 -22.95 1.14
CA LEU A 68 -3.26 -24.32 1.54
C LEU A 68 -4.39 -24.99 2.35
N SER A 69 -5.16 -24.21 3.13
CA SER A 69 -6.35 -24.67 3.85
C SER A 69 -7.58 -24.88 2.93
N VAL A 70 -7.66 -24.12 1.83
CA VAL A 70 -8.74 -24.16 0.83
C VAL A 70 -8.49 -25.21 -0.25
N LEU A 71 -7.25 -25.68 -0.41
CA LEU A 71 -7.03 -27.00 -0.98
C LEU A 71 -7.68 -28.00 -0.03
N ALA A 72 -8.77 -28.62 -0.48
CA ALA A 72 -9.31 -29.75 0.22
C ALA A 72 -8.17 -30.79 0.32
N HIS A 73 -7.70 -31.03 1.53
CA HIS A 73 -6.67 -32.04 1.78
C HIS A 73 -7.16 -33.42 1.29
N VAL A 74 -8.48 -33.58 1.18
CA VAL A 74 -9.18 -34.74 0.62
C VAL A 74 -10.35 -34.24 -0.22
N GLU A 75 -10.36 -34.58 -1.51
CA GLU A 75 -11.51 -34.39 -2.40
C GLU A 75 -12.24 -35.71 -2.58
N ILE A 76 -13.55 -35.70 -2.34
CA ILE A 76 -14.41 -36.85 -2.60
C ILE A 76 -15.15 -36.55 -3.90
N PHE A 77 -14.97 -37.40 -4.91
CA PHE A 77 -15.65 -37.29 -6.21
C PHE A 77 -16.19 -38.65 -6.65
N SER A 78 -17.26 -38.65 -7.44
CA SER A 78 -17.76 -39.86 -8.07
C SER A 78 -17.07 -40.09 -9.42
N PRO A 79 -16.68 -41.32 -9.78
CA PRO A 79 -16.18 -41.65 -11.13
C PRO A 79 -17.18 -41.31 -12.24
N SER A 80 -18.47 -41.26 -11.93
CA SER A 80 -19.54 -40.85 -12.85
C SER A 80 -19.74 -39.33 -12.95
N GLY A 81 -18.90 -38.52 -12.28
CA GLY A 81 -18.99 -37.07 -12.23
C GLY A 81 -19.64 -36.56 -10.95
N ALA A 82 -20.87 -36.08 -11.04
CA ALA A 82 -21.57 -35.47 -9.91
C ALA A 82 -21.80 -36.48 -8.77
N LEU A 83 -21.56 -36.07 -7.53
CA LEU A 83 -21.95 -36.87 -6.37
C LEU A 83 -23.48 -37.00 -6.29
N PRO A 84 -24.04 -38.22 -6.22
CA PRO A 84 -25.49 -38.43 -6.14
C PRO A 84 -26.13 -37.74 -4.93
N ASP A 85 -25.49 -37.83 -3.76
CA ASP A 85 -25.97 -37.26 -2.50
C ASP A 85 -24.82 -36.65 -1.69
N TRP A 86 -24.36 -35.46 -2.10
CA TRP A 86 -23.25 -34.77 -1.43
C TRP A 86 -23.50 -34.50 0.05
N ARG A 87 -24.77 -34.34 0.47
CA ARG A 87 -25.15 -34.06 1.87
C ARG A 87 -24.88 -35.26 2.77
N LEU A 88 -25.13 -36.47 2.29
CA LEU A 88 -24.98 -37.70 3.05
C LEU A 88 -23.48 -37.98 3.26
N THR A 89 -22.69 -37.86 2.20
CA THR A 89 -21.22 -37.95 2.25
C THR A 89 -20.59 -36.87 3.12
N ALA A 90 -21.13 -35.64 3.11
CA ALA A 90 -20.66 -34.57 3.99
C ALA A 90 -20.91 -34.89 5.48
N HIS A 91 -22.08 -35.44 5.81
CA HIS A 91 -22.39 -35.87 7.17
C HIS A 91 -21.51 -37.03 7.65
N GLU A 92 -21.28 -38.04 6.80
CA GLU A 92 -20.37 -39.15 7.11
C GLU A 92 -18.92 -38.67 7.32
N SER A 93 -18.47 -37.71 6.51
CA SER A 93 -17.12 -37.15 6.62
C SER A 93 -16.91 -36.38 7.93
N LEU A 94 -17.94 -35.68 8.41
CA LEU A 94 -17.90 -34.95 9.69
C LEU A 94 -17.87 -35.86 10.93
N GLN A 95 -18.18 -37.16 10.79
CA GLN A 95 -18.07 -38.11 11.91
C GLN A 95 -16.61 -38.45 12.26
N ASN A 96 -15.66 -38.17 11.37
CA ASN A 96 -14.24 -38.38 11.63
C ASN A 96 -13.63 -37.18 12.38
N PRO A 97 -12.99 -37.38 13.54
CA PRO A 97 -12.40 -36.28 14.33
C PRO A 97 -11.26 -35.53 13.63
N ALA A 98 -10.67 -36.08 12.56
CA ALA A 98 -9.67 -35.39 11.75
C ALA A 98 -10.27 -34.36 10.77
N VAL A 99 -11.59 -34.36 10.56
CA VAL A 99 -12.28 -33.48 9.59
C VAL A 99 -12.79 -32.22 10.27
N ARG A 100 -12.15 -31.09 10.00
CA ARG A 100 -12.46 -29.79 10.63
C ARG A 100 -13.66 -29.07 10.00
N ALA A 101 -13.84 -29.21 8.69
CA ALA A 101 -14.90 -28.56 7.93
C ALA A 101 -15.10 -29.28 6.59
N VAL A 102 -16.35 -29.27 6.08
CA VAL A 102 -16.70 -29.78 4.75
C VAL A 102 -17.43 -28.67 4.00
N ALA A 103 -17.03 -28.41 2.76
CA ALA A 103 -17.66 -27.40 1.91
C ALA A 103 -17.96 -28.00 0.53
N PRO A 104 -19.20 -27.88 0.01
CA PRO A 104 -19.52 -28.28 -1.35
C PRO A 104 -18.87 -27.30 -2.33
N TYR A 105 -18.22 -27.82 -3.38
CA TYR A 105 -17.70 -27.01 -4.48
C TYR A 105 -18.24 -27.52 -5.82
N VAL A 106 -18.30 -26.62 -6.81
CA VAL A 106 -18.69 -26.92 -8.19
C VAL A 106 -17.52 -26.56 -9.09
N ASP A 107 -16.89 -27.53 -9.74
CA ASP A 107 -15.94 -27.29 -10.83
C ASP A 107 -16.69 -27.49 -12.16
N ALA A 108 -16.93 -26.38 -12.86
CA ALA A 108 -17.68 -26.36 -14.10
C ALA A 108 -16.81 -25.77 -15.21
N GLN A 109 -16.67 -26.52 -16.31
CA GLN A 109 -16.16 -26.00 -17.57
C GLN A 109 -17.33 -25.43 -18.36
N ALA A 110 -17.29 -24.13 -18.64
CA ALA A 110 -18.27 -23.44 -19.45
C ALA A 110 -17.66 -23.02 -20.78
N LEU A 111 -18.45 -23.06 -21.85
CA LEU A 111 -18.05 -22.48 -23.14
C LEU A 111 -18.64 -21.07 -23.22
N LEU A 112 -17.78 -20.05 -23.22
CA LEU A 112 -18.20 -18.69 -23.54
C LEU A 112 -18.13 -18.50 -25.05
N THR A 113 -19.22 -17.98 -25.62
CA THR A 113 -19.29 -17.66 -27.05
C THR A 113 -19.36 -16.15 -27.21
N ASN A 114 -18.44 -15.58 -27.99
CA ASN A 114 -18.46 -14.16 -28.34
C ASN A 114 -18.08 -14.00 -29.83
N ALA A 115 -19.00 -13.43 -30.61
CA ALA A 115 -18.82 -13.09 -32.03
C ALA A 115 -18.13 -14.18 -32.87
N GLY A 116 -18.54 -15.44 -32.71
CA GLY A 116 -18.01 -16.58 -33.48
C GLY A 116 -16.78 -17.27 -32.87
N SER A 117 -16.19 -16.72 -31.80
CA SER A 117 -15.14 -17.38 -31.02
C SER A 117 -15.75 -18.14 -29.83
N VAL A 118 -15.49 -19.45 -29.76
CA VAL A 118 -15.83 -20.30 -28.61
C VAL A 118 -14.60 -20.47 -27.75
N THR A 119 -14.62 -19.95 -26.52
CA THR A 119 -13.53 -20.06 -25.57
C THR A 119 -13.97 -20.88 -24.37
N GLY A 120 -13.25 -21.97 -24.06
CA GLY A 120 -13.47 -22.73 -22.84
C GLY A 120 -12.99 -21.96 -21.61
N VAL A 121 -13.85 -21.85 -20.60
CA VAL A 121 -13.58 -21.13 -19.36
C VAL A 121 -13.85 -22.06 -18.18
N ALA A 122 -12.85 -22.23 -17.32
CA ALA A 122 -12.99 -22.94 -16.05
C ALA A 122 -13.49 -21.95 -14.98
N LEU A 123 -14.65 -22.21 -14.40
CA LEU A 123 -15.23 -21.38 -13.35
C LEU A 123 -14.68 -21.85 -11.99
N ARG A 124 -13.68 -21.14 -11.46
CA ARG A 124 -13.17 -21.30 -10.08
C ARG A 124 -13.46 -20.04 -9.25
N GLY A 125 -13.86 -20.22 -8.00
CA GLY A 125 -14.39 -19.16 -7.12
C GLY A 125 -13.45 -17.97 -6.84
N SER A 126 -13.82 -16.82 -7.42
CA SER A 126 -14.03 -15.49 -6.80
C SER A 126 -12.94 -14.75 -5.99
N ILE A 127 -11.76 -15.31 -5.71
CA ILE A 127 -10.74 -14.62 -4.87
C ILE A 127 -10.36 -13.24 -5.44
N THR A 128 -10.23 -13.10 -6.77
CA THR A 128 -9.89 -11.83 -7.43
C THR A 128 -10.84 -10.68 -7.09
N LYS A 129 -12.15 -10.96 -6.95
CA LYS A 129 -13.16 -9.92 -6.68
C LYS A 129 -13.01 -9.36 -5.26
N ILE A 130 -12.70 -10.23 -4.29
CA ILE A 130 -12.52 -9.83 -2.89
C ILE A 130 -11.34 -8.85 -2.78
N PHE A 131 -10.23 -9.21 -3.43
CA PHE A 131 -9.04 -8.38 -3.50
C PHE A 131 -9.25 -7.04 -4.19
N ALA A 132 -9.92 -7.07 -5.34
CA ALA A 132 -10.22 -5.86 -6.09
C ALA A 132 -11.10 -4.90 -5.28
N ILE A 133 -12.13 -5.41 -4.60
CA ILE A 133 -13.02 -4.59 -3.76
C ILE A 133 -12.24 -3.99 -2.58
N GLN A 134 -11.41 -4.78 -1.90
CA GLN A 134 -10.63 -4.30 -0.75
C GLN A 134 -9.59 -3.24 -1.15
N GLY A 135 -8.90 -3.42 -2.28
CA GLY A 135 -7.95 -2.41 -2.74
C GLY A 135 -8.66 -1.13 -3.21
N MET A 136 -9.86 -1.24 -3.78
CA MET A 136 -10.65 -0.07 -4.19
C MET A 136 -11.19 0.72 -3.00
N THR A 137 -11.58 0.06 -1.91
CA THR A 137 -11.98 0.75 -0.67
C THR A 137 -10.81 1.46 0.00
N ILE A 138 -9.63 0.82 0.06
CA ILE A 138 -8.39 1.45 0.56
C ILE A 138 -7.99 2.63 -0.32
N GLY A 139 -8.02 2.47 -1.64
CA GLY A 139 -7.70 3.52 -2.60
C GLY A 139 -8.62 4.73 -2.49
N LEU A 140 -9.93 4.49 -2.34
CA LEU A 140 -10.91 5.56 -2.14
C LEU A 140 -10.67 6.29 -0.80
N ALA A 141 -10.55 5.54 0.30
CA ALA A 141 -10.33 6.12 1.63
C ALA A 141 -9.01 6.92 1.68
N GLY A 142 -7.94 6.40 1.09
CA GLY A 142 -6.65 7.07 1.00
C GLY A 142 -6.71 8.35 0.16
N THR A 143 -7.41 8.33 -0.97
CA THR A 143 -7.60 9.53 -1.82
C THR A 143 -8.38 10.60 -1.08
N LEU A 144 -9.50 10.24 -0.42
CA LEU A 144 -10.31 11.19 0.35
C LEU A 144 -9.53 11.79 1.52
N ALA A 145 -8.83 10.96 2.30
CA ALA A 145 -7.99 11.43 3.40
C ALA A 145 -6.86 12.33 2.89
N GLY A 146 -6.19 11.97 1.79
CA GLY A 146 -5.11 12.74 1.19
C GLY A 146 -5.58 14.11 0.69
N VAL A 147 -6.72 14.16 0.00
CA VAL A 147 -7.33 15.43 -0.47
C VAL A 147 -7.72 16.31 0.71
N ALA A 148 -8.39 15.74 1.73
CA ALA A 148 -8.79 16.50 2.92
C ALA A 148 -7.59 17.11 3.64
N LEU A 149 -6.54 16.31 3.86
CA LEU A 149 -5.33 16.74 4.55
C LEU A 149 -4.53 17.76 3.70
N GLY A 150 -4.42 17.55 2.39
CA GLY A 150 -3.79 18.48 1.46
C GLY A 150 -4.49 19.83 1.39
N CYS A 151 -5.83 19.84 1.30
CA CYS A 151 -6.63 21.06 1.36
C CYS A 151 -6.50 21.76 2.72
N ALA A 152 -6.52 21.01 3.82
CA ALA A 152 -6.36 21.58 5.16
C ALA A 152 -5.00 22.27 5.34
N ILE A 153 -3.92 21.66 4.84
CA ILE A 153 -2.58 22.27 4.84
C ILE A 153 -2.54 23.52 3.94
N ALA A 154 -3.14 23.46 2.76
CA ALA A 154 -3.07 24.59 1.83
C ALA A 154 -3.85 25.82 2.34
N VAL A 155 -5.02 25.61 2.96
CA VAL A 155 -5.78 26.68 3.65
C VAL A 155 -5.03 27.19 4.89
N SER A 156 -4.14 26.37 5.44
CA SER A 156 -3.35 26.68 6.63
C SER A 156 -2.09 27.51 6.36
N ILE A 157 -1.64 27.62 5.12
CA ILE A 157 -0.43 28.40 4.73
C ILE A 157 -0.39 29.82 5.34
N PRO A 158 -1.50 30.61 5.38
CA PRO A 158 -1.48 31.96 5.92
C PRO A 158 -1.14 32.05 7.42
N TRP A 159 -1.40 31.02 8.23
CA TRP A 159 -1.04 31.01 9.66
C TRP A 159 0.31 30.36 9.92
N VAL A 160 0.74 29.42 9.07
CA VAL A 160 2.03 28.74 9.18
C VAL A 160 3.18 29.73 8.96
N LEU A 161 3.05 30.64 7.99
CA LEU A 161 4.09 31.59 7.63
C LEU A 161 4.51 32.52 8.79
N PRO A 162 3.59 33.26 9.46
CA PRO A 162 3.94 34.10 10.61
C PRO A 162 4.33 33.30 11.86
N ALA A 163 3.79 32.09 12.06
CA ALA A 163 4.18 31.22 13.17
C ALA A 163 5.66 30.79 13.06
N ILE A 164 6.11 30.45 11.84
CA ILE A 164 7.51 30.13 11.57
C ILE A 164 8.41 31.36 11.74
N GLU A 165 7.97 32.55 11.33
CA GLU A 165 8.69 33.81 11.56
C GLU A 165 8.91 34.09 13.06
N GLN A 166 7.89 33.90 13.90
CA GLN A 166 7.98 34.12 15.34
C GLN A 166 8.85 33.08 16.06
N LEU A 167 8.80 31.82 15.60
CA LEU A 167 9.54 30.71 16.22
C LEU A 167 11.03 30.73 15.84
N LEU A 168 11.36 31.23 14.65
CA LEU A 168 12.74 31.31 14.15
C LEU A 168 13.40 32.68 14.34
N GLY A 169 12.64 33.73 14.68
CA GLY A 169 13.17 35.07 14.96
C GLY A 169 13.78 35.79 13.73
N ILE A 170 13.43 35.35 12.52
CA ILE A 170 13.95 35.87 11.24
C ILE A 170 12.78 36.40 10.41
N ARG A 171 12.87 37.66 9.92
CA ARG A 171 11.90 38.22 8.96
C ARG A 171 12.19 37.62 7.58
N PHE A 172 11.32 36.73 7.11
CA PHE A 172 11.55 35.91 5.92
C PHE A 172 11.58 36.68 4.60
N LEU A 173 11.10 37.92 4.56
CA LEU A 173 11.10 38.76 3.37
C LEU A 173 11.51 40.20 3.75
N THR A 174 12.65 40.68 3.26
CA THR A 174 12.91 42.13 3.18
C THR A 174 12.20 42.60 1.90
N PRO A 175 11.05 43.31 1.97
CA PRO A 175 10.16 43.51 0.81
C PRO A 175 10.68 44.48 -0.27
N SER A 176 11.96 44.88 -0.23
CA SER A 176 12.49 45.97 -1.05
C SER A 176 13.10 45.55 -2.39
N VAL A 177 13.31 44.25 -2.65
CA VAL A 177 13.96 43.76 -3.90
C VAL A 177 13.08 42.81 -4.73
N TYR A 178 11.96 42.32 -4.21
CA TYR A 178 11.01 41.49 -4.97
C TYR A 178 9.59 42.05 -4.84
N PHE A 179 9.10 42.66 -5.91
CA PHE A 179 7.72 43.15 -6.11
C PHE A 179 6.67 42.01 -6.21
N LEU A 180 6.80 40.95 -5.41
CA LEU A 180 5.83 39.86 -5.29
C LEU A 180 5.25 39.92 -3.86
N SER A 181 4.26 40.80 -3.66
CA SER A 181 3.68 41.15 -2.36
C SER A 181 2.61 40.17 -1.84
N SER A 182 2.52 38.97 -2.38
CA SER A 182 1.85 37.79 -1.79
C SER A 182 1.92 36.63 -2.79
N LEU A 183 2.20 35.42 -2.32
CA LEU A 183 1.91 34.20 -3.09
C LEU A 183 0.41 33.92 -2.91
N PRO A 184 -0.46 34.14 -3.91
CA PRO A 184 -1.87 33.86 -3.76
C PRO A 184 -2.08 32.34 -3.75
N SER A 185 -2.29 31.77 -2.57
CA SER A 185 -2.71 30.36 -2.42
C SER A 185 -4.20 30.23 -2.81
N LYS A 186 -4.51 30.42 -4.10
CA LYS A 186 -5.85 30.16 -4.62
C LYS A 186 -5.99 28.68 -4.91
N LEU A 187 -6.65 27.95 -4.03
CA LEU A 187 -7.04 26.57 -4.28
C LEU A 187 -8.16 26.56 -5.33
N ALA A 188 -7.85 26.14 -6.55
CA ALA A 188 -8.85 25.88 -7.55
C ALA A 188 -9.42 24.47 -7.32
N ALA A 189 -10.75 24.37 -7.18
CA ALA A 189 -11.41 23.08 -6.98
C ALA A 189 -11.13 22.09 -8.11
N ILE A 190 -10.93 22.61 -9.33
CA ILE A 190 -10.60 21.80 -10.50
C ILE A 190 -9.25 21.08 -10.35
N ASP A 191 -8.20 21.76 -9.89
CA ASP A 191 -6.86 21.18 -9.69
C ASP A 191 -6.91 20.05 -8.64
N VAL A 192 -7.69 20.25 -7.57
CA VAL A 192 -7.88 19.25 -6.52
C VAL A 192 -8.61 18.02 -7.06
N ILE A 193 -9.65 18.20 -7.88
CA ILE A 193 -10.40 17.11 -8.50
C ILE A 193 -9.52 16.32 -9.46
N GLU A 194 -8.69 16.99 -10.27
CA GLU A 194 -7.77 16.33 -11.20
C GLU A 194 -6.75 15.46 -10.47
N ILE A 195 -6.13 16.00 -9.41
CA ILE A 195 -5.18 15.25 -8.58
C ILE A 195 -5.87 14.07 -7.90
N ALA A 196 -7.07 14.27 -7.35
CA ALA A 196 -7.85 13.21 -6.71
C ALA A 196 -8.19 12.09 -7.71
N ALA A 197 -8.65 12.44 -8.91
CA ALA A 197 -8.99 11.49 -9.96
C ALA A 197 -7.76 10.71 -10.43
N ALA A 198 -6.64 11.38 -10.67
CA ALA A 198 -5.38 10.73 -11.07
C ALA A 198 -4.86 9.77 -9.98
N ALA A 199 -4.88 10.20 -8.71
CA ALA A 199 -4.45 9.37 -7.57
C ALA A 199 -5.32 8.13 -7.41
N PHE A 200 -6.65 8.29 -7.52
CA PHE A 200 -7.58 7.17 -7.44
C PHE A 200 -7.38 6.18 -8.59
N LEU A 201 -7.25 6.67 -9.83
CA LEU A 201 -7.00 5.82 -11.00
C LEU A 201 -5.68 5.04 -10.86
N MET A 202 -4.60 5.70 -10.41
CA MET A 202 -3.34 5.03 -10.13
C MET A 202 -3.48 3.95 -9.05
N SER A 203 -4.28 4.20 -8.01
CA SER A 203 -4.58 3.21 -6.98
C SER A 203 -5.38 2.01 -7.52
N CYS A 204 -6.36 2.24 -8.39
CA CYS A 204 -7.11 1.17 -9.06
C CYS A 204 -6.18 0.30 -9.92
N VAL A 205 -5.31 0.91 -10.72
CA VAL A 205 -4.33 0.18 -11.55
C VAL A 205 -3.35 -0.60 -10.68
N ALA A 206 -2.84 0.01 -9.61
CA ALA A 206 -1.95 -0.65 -8.66
C ALA A 206 -2.63 -1.84 -7.95
N THR A 207 -3.94 -1.78 -7.70
CA THR A 207 -4.74 -2.86 -7.08
C THR A 207 -5.00 -4.02 -8.04
N LEU A 208 -5.12 -3.74 -9.34
CA LEU A 208 -5.38 -4.75 -10.37
C LEU A 208 -4.25 -5.78 -10.49
N TYR A 209 -2.98 -5.33 -10.37
CA TYR A 209 -1.81 -6.21 -10.47
C TYR A 209 -1.78 -7.33 -9.41
N PRO A 210 -1.82 -7.06 -8.10
CA PRO A 210 -1.81 -8.10 -7.07
C PRO A 210 -3.08 -8.96 -7.11
N SER A 211 -4.24 -8.38 -7.45
CA SER A 211 -5.50 -9.13 -7.58
C SER A 211 -5.43 -10.17 -8.70
N TRP A 212 -4.90 -9.77 -9.86
CA TRP A 212 -4.70 -10.67 -11.01
C TRP A 212 -3.61 -11.71 -10.74
N ARG A 213 -2.53 -11.32 -10.07
CA ARG A 213 -1.47 -12.24 -9.66
C ARG A 213 -1.97 -13.28 -8.66
N ALA A 214 -2.74 -12.88 -7.65
CA ALA A 214 -3.31 -13.78 -6.64
C ALA A 214 -4.27 -14.82 -7.27
N ALA A 215 -4.99 -14.43 -8.33
CA ALA A 215 -5.90 -15.32 -9.05
C ALA A 215 -5.20 -16.46 -9.82
N ARG A 216 -3.92 -16.27 -10.19
CA ARG A 216 -3.16 -17.20 -11.05
C ARG A 216 -2.25 -18.15 -10.29
N VAL A 217 -2.09 -17.98 -8.97
CA VAL A 217 -1.27 -18.89 -8.16
C VAL A 217 -2.02 -20.23 -8.05
N ARG A 218 -1.48 -21.26 -8.70
CA ARG A 218 -1.96 -22.65 -8.58
C ARG A 218 -1.46 -23.18 -7.25
N PRO A 219 -2.33 -23.48 -6.28
CA PRO A 219 -1.89 -23.86 -4.93
C PRO A 219 -0.99 -25.10 -4.89
N ALA A 220 -1.08 -25.98 -5.90
CA ALA A 220 -0.29 -27.21 -5.99
C ALA A 220 1.19 -27.03 -6.42
N GLU A 221 1.57 -25.94 -7.08
CA GLU A 221 2.97 -25.73 -7.55
C GLU A 221 3.89 -25.20 -6.44
N ALA A 222 3.34 -24.62 -5.36
CA ALA A 222 4.12 -24.09 -4.24
C ALA A 222 4.75 -25.20 -3.35
N LEU A 223 4.34 -26.46 -3.54
CA LEU A 223 4.80 -27.63 -2.78
C LEU A 223 5.97 -28.38 -3.45
N ARG A 224 6.46 -27.93 -4.62
CA ARG A 224 7.51 -28.65 -5.36
C ARG A 224 8.95 -28.25 -4.97
N ASP A 225 9.09 -27.13 -4.26
CA ASP A 225 10.38 -26.55 -3.87
C ASP A 225 10.64 -26.60 -2.36
N GLU A 226 9.85 -27.41 -1.61
CA GLU A 226 9.95 -27.62 -0.15
C GLU A 226 10.24 -29.09 0.20
#